data_AF-A0A7J4S2J1-F1
#
_entry.id   AF-A0A7J4S2J1-F1
#
_cell.length_a   1.000
_cell.length_b   1.000
_cell.length_c   1.000
_cell.angle_alpha   90.00
_cell.angle_beta   90.00
_cell.angle_gamma   90.00
#
_symmetry.space_group_name_H-M   'P 1'
#
loop_
_entity.id
_entity.type
_entity.pdbx_description
1 polymer ?
#
loop_
_entity_poly.entity_id
_entity_poly.type
_entity_poly.pdbx_seq_one_letter_code
_entity_poly.pdbx_strand_id
1 'polypeptide(L)'
;SGFKESIGSDAVAARLESWFAEAERLTVVSKKVSHVSDRLRVQYRFDEHYPDGDSELIEQDAYCGVREGRIDSIDLLCSGHLPGSAEPGTEVRRFDAGELGCGSGLPQEFRRQVSALPVGGILETATRDPAAKEDLPALARLLGHQVLSVTTSPEGQTIVIVKRGG
;
A
#
# COMPACT_ATOMS: atom_id res chain seq x y z
N SER A 1 15.36 2.27 25.46
CA SER A 1 15.57 3.45 24.60
C SER A 1 15.01 4.67 25.31
N GLY A 2 15.75 5.78 25.37
CA GLY A 2 15.38 7.00 26.10
C GLY A 2 15.33 8.22 25.19
N PHE A 3 14.88 9.36 25.73
CA PHE A 3 14.90 10.65 25.04
C PHE A 3 16.31 10.99 24.56
N LYS A 4 16.45 11.40 23.31
CA LYS A 4 17.73 11.80 22.72
C LYS A 4 17.54 13.15 22.03
N GLU A 5 18.41 14.09 22.35
CA GLU A 5 18.38 15.47 21.85
C GLU A 5 19.55 15.71 20.88
N SER A 6 19.38 16.64 19.94
CA SER A 6 20.42 17.08 19.00
C SER A 6 20.20 18.55 18.68
N ILE A 7 21.28 19.32 18.61
CA ILE A 7 21.24 20.78 18.48
C ILE A 7 22.04 21.19 17.23
N GLY A 8 21.49 22.12 16.46
CA GLY A 8 22.09 22.61 15.22
C GLY A 8 21.57 21.87 13.98
N SER A 9 21.39 22.59 12.87
CA SER A 9 20.81 22.07 11.63
C SER A 9 21.53 20.83 11.12
N ASP A 10 22.86 20.87 11.10
CA ASP A 10 23.68 19.82 10.50
C ASP A 10 23.64 18.54 11.32
N ALA A 11 23.70 18.66 12.66
CA ALA A 11 23.59 17.53 13.57
C ALA A 11 22.18 16.91 13.55
N VAL A 12 21.15 17.74 13.44
CA VAL A 12 19.75 17.28 13.32
C VAL A 12 19.53 16.57 11.98
N ALA A 13 20.03 17.13 10.88
CA ALA A 13 19.92 16.53 9.55
C ALA A 13 20.66 15.19 9.46
N ALA A 14 21.94 15.15 9.88
CA ALA A 14 22.73 13.91 9.89
C ALA A 14 22.07 12.81 10.74
N ARG A 15 21.42 13.19 11.84
CA ARG A 15 20.66 12.26 12.66
C ARG A 15 19.42 11.73 11.95
N LEU A 16 18.65 12.60 11.30
CA LEU A 16 17.49 12.20 10.50
C LEU A 16 17.92 11.23 9.39
N GLU A 17 18.99 11.56 8.67
CA GLU A 17 19.57 10.70 7.63
C GLU A 17 20.00 9.34 8.17
N SER A 18 20.60 9.29 9.37
CA SER A 18 21.07 8.04 9.98
C SER A 18 19.96 7.01 10.23
N TRP A 19 18.70 7.44 10.35
CA TRP A 19 17.58 6.50 10.51
C TRP A 19 17.22 5.75 9.25
N PHE A 20 17.57 6.31 8.09
CA PHE A 20 17.28 5.75 6.77
C PHE A 20 18.52 5.13 6.12
N ALA A 21 19.62 5.02 6.87
CA ALA A 21 20.93 4.64 6.33
C ALA A 21 21.01 3.17 5.85
N GLU A 22 20.10 2.31 6.32
CA GLU A 22 20.03 0.91 5.91
C GLU A 22 19.20 0.70 4.63
N ALA A 23 18.35 1.67 4.26
CA ALA A 23 17.56 1.62 3.04
C ALA A 23 18.44 1.95 1.82
N GLU A 24 18.30 1.15 0.75
CA GLU A 24 18.89 1.47 -0.56
C GLU A 24 18.13 2.63 -1.22
N ARG A 25 16.82 2.71 -0.99
CA ARG A 25 15.95 3.73 -1.56
C ARG A 25 14.88 4.15 -0.57
N LEU A 26 14.63 5.46 -0.52
CA LEU A 26 13.57 6.07 0.28
C LEU A 26 12.63 6.86 -0.64
N THR A 27 11.35 6.48 -0.71
CA THR A 27 10.33 7.18 -1.50
C THR A 27 9.32 7.85 -0.58
N VAL A 28 9.06 9.15 -0.77
CA VAL A 28 7.96 9.84 -0.05
C VAL A 28 6.63 9.47 -0.69
N VAL A 29 5.82 8.67 0.00
CA VAL A 29 4.49 8.22 -0.45
C VAL A 29 3.44 9.29 -0.18
N SER A 30 3.48 9.94 0.98
CA SER A 30 2.56 11.01 1.31
C SER A 30 3.16 12.00 2.29
N LYS A 31 2.66 13.24 2.25
CA LYS A 31 3.01 14.30 3.20
C LYS A 31 1.79 15.10 3.58
N LYS A 32 1.68 15.45 4.85
CA LYS A 32 0.63 16.32 5.38
C LYS A 32 1.22 17.30 6.37
N VAL A 33 0.78 18.55 6.26
CA VAL A 33 1.12 19.60 7.23
C VAL A 33 -0.18 20.11 7.82
N SER A 34 -0.23 20.23 9.14
CA SER A 34 -1.37 20.78 9.86
C SER A 34 -0.90 21.59 11.06
N HIS A 35 -1.74 22.51 11.54
CA HIS A 35 -1.45 23.23 12.78
C HIS A 35 -1.98 22.45 13.98
N VAL A 36 -1.18 22.38 15.04
CA VAL A 36 -1.59 21.91 16.37
C VAL A 36 -1.15 22.97 17.36
N SER A 37 -2.10 23.80 17.79
CA SER A 37 -1.81 25.03 18.55
C SER A 37 -0.86 25.95 17.75
N ASP A 38 0.22 26.39 18.38
CA ASP A 38 1.31 27.23 17.89
C ASP A 38 2.38 26.46 17.12
N ARG A 39 2.22 25.14 16.95
CA ARG A 39 3.20 24.26 16.30
C ARG A 39 2.66 23.71 14.98
N LEU A 40 3.58 23.36 14.08
CA LEU A 40 3.26 22.59 12.89
C LEU A 40 3.40 21.11 13.17
N ARG A 41 2.35 20.33 12.93
CA ARG A 41 2.45 18.87 12.77
C ARG A 41 2.79 18.57 11.31
N VAL A 42 3.95 17.99 11.09
CA VAL A 42 4.41 17.49 9.80
C VAL A 42 4.38 15.97 9.86
N GLN A 43 3.59 15.37 8.97
CA GLN A 43 3.38 13.95 8.91
C GLN A 43 3.84 13.42 7.55
N TYR A 44 4.71 12.43 7.55
CA TYR A 44 5.24 11.79 6.35
C TYR A 44 4.90 10.30 6.34
N ARG A 45 4.73 9.75 5.14
CA ARG A 45 4.85 8.33 4.88
C ARG A 45 5.96 8.07 3.89
N PHE A 46 6.86 7.15 4.23
CA PHE A 46 7.98 6.74 3.41
C PHE A 46 7.85 5.26 3.07
N ASP A 47 8.24 4.90 1.84
CA ASP A 47 8.50 3.52 1.45
C ASP A 47 10.03 3.34 1.42
N GLU A 48 10.53 2.49 2.31
CA GLU A 48 11.93 2.11 2.40
C GLU A 48 12.15 0.80 1.68
N HIS A 49 13.02 0.79 0.68
CA HIS A 49 13.45 -0.45 0.03
C HIS A 49 14.84 -0.83 0.50
N TYR A 50 15.01 -2.11 0.83
CA TYR A 50 16.26 -2.67 1.33
C TYR A 50 16.98 -3.49 0.25
N PRO A 51 18.31 -3.69 0.38
CA PRO A 51 19.10 -4.42 -0.62
C PRO A 51 18.71 -5.89 -0.86
N ASP A 52 18.01 -6.52 0.09
CA ASP A 52 17.49 -7.88 -0.02
C ASP A 52 16.19 -7.98 -0.84
N GLY A 53 15.64 -6.84 -1.24
CA GLY A 53 14.39 -6.74 -2.01
C GLY A 53 13.15 -6.53 -1.16
N ASP A 54 13.28 -6.50 0.17
CA ASP A 54 12.17 -6.19 1.07
C ASP A 54 11.86 -4.68 1.09
N SER A 55 10.64 -4.34 1.52
CA SER A 55 10.19 -2.97 1.66
C SER A 55 9.29 -2.73 2.86
N GLU A 56 9.40 -1.56 3.47
CA GLU A 56 8.60 -1.17 4.64
C GLU A 56 7.99 0.24 4.50
N LEU A 57 6.69 0.35 4.80
CA LEU A 57 5.98 1.64 4.89
C LEU A 57 6.08 2.16 6.31
N ILE A 58 6.73 3.31 6.41
CA ILE A 58 6.99 3.99 7.66
C ILE A 58 6.14 5.26 7.72
N GLU A 59 5.37 5.43 8.80
CA GLU A 59 4.69 6.70 9.09
C GLU A 59 5.44 7.45 10.18
N GLN A 60 5.73 8.74 9.95
CA GLN A 60 6.47 9.60 10.87
C GLN A 60 5.67 10.87 11.19
N ASP A 61 5.61 11.22 12.47
CA ASP A 61 5.00 12.45 12.99
C ASP A 61 6.04 13.34 13.68
N ALA A 62 6.15 14.58 13.19
CA ALA A 62 7.01 15.62 13.75
C ALA A 62 6.18 16.82 14.18
N TYR A 63 6.48 17.37 15.36
CA TYR A 63 5.94 18.64 15.81
C TYR A 63 7.03 19.71 15.77
N CYS A 64 6.86 20.69 14.90
CA CYS A 64 7.87 21.72 14.66
C CYS A 64 7.44 23.04 15.30
N GLY A 65 8.34 23.64 16.08
CA GLY A 65 8.27 25.07 16.40
C GLY A 65 8.73 25.88 15.20
N VAL A 66 8.01 26.97 14.88
CA VAL A 66 8.34 27.85 13.76
C VAL A 66 8.45 29.29 14.24
N ARG A 67 9.61 29.88 14.02
CA ARG A 67 9.88 31.29 14.31
C ARG A 67 10.49 31.95 13.09
N GLU A 68 9.95 33.12 12.71
CA GLU A 68 10.43 33.89 11.55
C GLU A 68 10.49 33.06 10.24
N GLY A 69 9.49 32.19 10.05
CA GLY A 69 9.38 31.34 8.86
C GLY A 69 10.40 30.19 8.79
N ARG A 70 11.10 29.90 9.90
CA ARG A 70 12.07 28.80 10.00
C ARG A 70 11.68 27.84 11.11
N ILE A 71 11.98 26.56 10.92
CA ILE A 71 11.85 25.56 11.97
C ILE A 71 12.96 25.81 13.00
N ASP A 72 12.60 26.09 14.26
CA ASP A 72 13.55 26.31 15.37
C ASP A 72 13.70 25.08 16.28
N SER A 73 12.70 24.20 16.27
CA SER A 73 12.63 23.00 17.11
C SER A 73 11.83 21.92 16.42
N ILE A 74 12.22 20.66 16.62
CA ILE A 74 11.53 19.48 16.09
C ILE A 74 11.41 18.47 17.23
N ASP A 75 10.17 18.20 17.64
CA ASP A 75 9.86 17.06 18.50
C ASP A 75 9.39 15.92 17.61
N LEU A 76 10.24 14.91 17.47
CA LEU A 76 9.91 13.74 16.68
C LEU A 76 9.39 12.60 17.54
N LEU A 77 8.19 12.14 17.22
CA LEU A 77 7.56 10.99 17.85
C LEU A 77 7.76 9.81 16.89
N CYS A 78 8.63 8.87 17.26
CA CYS A 78 9.09 7.78 16.40
C CYS A 78 7.99 7.08 15.58
N SER A 79 8.46 6.55 14.46
CA SER A 79 7.73 5.90 13.40
C SER A 79 7.17 4.54 13.80
N GLY A 80 5.86 4.37 13.67
CA GLY A 80 5.28 3.03 13.67
C GLY A 80 5.59 2.36 12.35
N HIS A 81 6.16 1.15 12.39
CA HIS A 81 6.19 0.28 11.23
C HIS A 81 4.76 -0.22 11.01
N LEU A 82 4.18 0.10 9.86
CA LEU A 82 2.96 -0.56 9.45
C LEU A 82 3.38 -1.96 8.98
N PRO A 83 2.73 -3.06 9.40
CA PRO A 83 3.05 -4.39 8.90
C PRO A 83 3.06 -4.35 7.37
N GLY A 84 4.21 -4.77 6.82
CA GLY A 84 4.72 -4.48 5.49
C GLY A 84 3.68 -4.04 4.47
N SER A 85 3.84 -2.81 3.97
CA SER A 85 3.54 -2.56 2.58
C SER A 85 4.49 -3.41 1.74
N ALA A 86 4.06 -4.63 1.41
CA ALA A 86 4.21 -4.99 0.01
C ALA A 86 3.60 -3.81 -0.75
N GLU A 87 4.36 -3.17 -1.64
CA GLU A 87 3.84 -2.08 -2.46
C GLU A 87 2.39 -2.38 -2.86
N PRO A 88 1.44 -1.42 -2.79
CA PRO A 88 0.10 -1.65 -3.30
C PRO A 88 0.21 -2.15 -4.74
N GLY A 89 0.03 -3.47 -4.89
CA GLY A 89 0.70 -4.25 -5.91
C GLY A 89 0.52 -3.72 -7.32
N THR A 90 1.64 -3.42 -7.97
CA THR A 90 1.73 -3.39 -9.44
C THR A 90 1.79 -4.82 -10.02
N GLU A 91 1.72 -5.87 -9.17
CA GLU A 91 1.58 -7.24 -9.67
C GLU A 91 0.22 -7.40 -10.34
N VAL A 92 0.25 -7.46 -11.68
CA VAL A 92 -0.89 -7.85 -12.50
C VAL A 92 -0.75 -9.33 -12.82
N ARG A 93 -1.62 -10.15 -12.25
CA ARG A 93 -1.71 -11.58 -12.54
C ARG A 93 -2.88 -11.85 -13.45
N ARG A 94 -2.65 -12.62 -14.51
CA ARG A 94 -3.70 -13.14 -15.38
C ARG A 94 -4.00 -14.58 -15.03
N PHE A 95 -5.28 -14.91 -14.93
CA PHE A 95 -5.78 -16.25 -14.65
C PHE A 95 -6.85 -16.60 -15.68
N ASP A 96 -6.58 -17.61 -16.51
CA ASP A 96 -7.56 -18.20 -17.42
C ASP A 96 -8.22 -19.39 -16.72
N ALA A 97 -9.49 -19.22 -16.37
CA ALA A 97 -10.31 -20.26 -15.74
C ALA A 97 -11.01 -21.15 -16.77
N GLY A 98 -10.91 -20.87 -18.07
CA GLY A 98 -11.54 -21.65 -19.14
C GLY A 98 -13.04 -21.89 -18.90
N GLU A 99 -13.41 -23.17 -18.89
CA GLU A 99 -14.77 -23.67 -18.66
C GLU A 99 -15.08 -23.97 -17.18
N LEU A 100 -14.20 -23.58 -16.25
CA LEU A 100 -14.49 -23.74 -14.83
C LEU A 100 -15.68 -22.86 -14.46
N GLY A 101 -16.75 -23.48 -13.98
CA GLY A 101 -17.94 -22.81 -13.47
C GLY A 101 -18.10 -22.89 -11.96
N CYS A 102 -19.19 -22.30 -11.46
CA CYS A 102 -19.54 -22.22 -10.04
C CYS A 102 -19.53 -23.58 -9.30
N GLY A 103 -19.91 -24.68 -9.98
CA GLY A 103 -19.90 -26.04 -9.43
C GLY A 103 -18.58 -26.81 -9.55
N SER A 104 -17.61 -26.29 -10.32
CA SER A 104 -16.35 -26.98 -10.63
C SER A 104 -15.11 -26.33 -10.01
N GLY A 105 -15.28 -25.32 -9.15
CA GLY A 105 -14.20 -24.74 -8.35
C GLY A 105 -13.83 -23.29 -8.68
N LEU A 106 -14.53 -22.61 -9.58
CA LEU A 106 -14.19 -21.24 -9.99
C LEU A 106 -14.12 -20.25 -8.80
N PRO A 107 -15.10 -20.19 -7.88
CA PRO A 107 -15.04 -19.30 -6.72
C PRO A 107 -13.85 -19.60 -5.80
N GLN A 108 -13.54 -20.88 -5.59
CA GLN A 108 -12.44 -21.33 -4.72
C GLN A 108 -11.08 -20.97 -5.34
N GLU A 109 -10.93 -21.18 -6.65
CA GLU A 109 -9.72 -20.86 -7.38
C GLU A 109 -9.50 -19.35 -7.47
N PHE A 110 -10.55 -18.60 -7.79
CA PHE A 110 -10.52 -17.13 -7.77
C PHE A 110 -10.07 -16.62 -6.40
N ARG A 111 -10.67 -17.12 -5.31
CA ARG A 111 -10.29 -16.74 -3.94
C ARG A 111 -8.82 -17.05 -3.67
N ARG A 112 -8.33 -18.23 -4.08
CA ARG A 112 -6.93 -18.63 -3.92
C ARG A 112 -5.99 -17.68 -4.65
N GLN A 113 -6.30 -17.33 -5.91
CA GLN A 113 -5.47 -16.44 -6.73
C GLN A 113 -5.42 -15.02 -6.16
N VAL A 114 -6.57 -14.41 -5.83
CA VAL A 114 -6.58 -13.05 -5.26
C VAL A 114 -5.88 -13.03 -3.90
N SER A 115 -6.07 -14.06 -3.06
CA SER A 115 -5.43 -14.16 -1.75
C SER A 115 -3.91 -14.41 -1.80
N ALA A 116 -3.37 -14.75 -2.97
CA ALA A 116 -1.92 -14.90 -3.19
C ALA A 116 -1.24 -13.61 -3.64
N LEU A 117 -1.99 -12.61 -4.12
CA LEU A 117 -1.43 -11.32 -4.56
C LEU A 117 -1.04 -10.45 -3.38
N PRO A 118 -0.02 -9.58 -3.45
CA PRO A 118 0.14 -8.53 -2.43
C PRO A 118 -1.11 -7.64 -2.36
N VAL A 119 -1.37 -7.01 -1.20
CA VAL A 119 -2.46 -6.02 -1.09
C VAL A 119 -2.26 -4.96 -2.17
N GLY A 120 -3.34 -4.57 -2.86
CA GLY A 120 -3.29 -3.68 -4.01
C GLY A 120 -2.94 -4.35 -5.35
N GLY A 121 -2.48 -5.60 -5.37
CA GLY A 121 -2.25 -6.38 -6.60
C GLY A 121 -3.52 -6.57 -7.41
N ILE A 122 -3.37 -6.76 -8.73
CA ILE A 122 -4.48 -6.88 -9.68
C ILE A 122 -4.58 -8.32 -10.20
N LEU A 123 -5.77 -8.92 -10.09
CA LEU A 123 -6.11 -10.16 -10.77
C LEU A 123 -7.02 -9.87 -11.96
N GLU A 124 -6.60 -10.28 -13.15
CA GLU A 124 -7.43 -10.35 -14.37
C GLU A 124 -7.86 -11.82 -14.56
N THR A 125 -9.14 -12.11 -14.37
CA THR A 125 -9.72 -13.46 -14.52
C THR A 125 -10.52 -13.54 -15.80
N ALA A 126 -10.15 -14.45 -16.71
CA ALA A 126 -10.93 -14.79 -17.89
C ALA A 126 -11.67 -16.11 -17.67
N THR A 127 -12.96 -16.17 -18.00
CA THR A 127 -13.79 -17.38 -17.83
C THR A 127 -14.95 -17.38 -18.83
N ARG A 128 -15.45 -18.55 -19.19
CA ARG A 128 -16.66 -18.72 -20.00
C ARG A 128 -17.91 -19.08 -19.18
N ASP A 129 -17.80 -19.14 -17.84
CA ASP A 129 -18.96 -19.36 -16.97
C ASP A 129 -19.94 -18.18 -17.04
N PRO A 130 -21.19 -18.38 -17.49
CA PRO A 130 -22.20 -17.32 -17.57
C PRO A 130 -22.51 -16.66 -16.21
N ALA A 131 -22.34 -17.39 -15.10
CA ALA A 131 -22.60 -16.87 -13.76
C ALA A 131 -21.47 -15.95 -13.26
N ALA A 132 -20.26 -16.06 -13.83
CA ALA A 132 -19.09 -15.33 -13.36
C ALA A 132 -19.23 -13.80 -13.41
N LYS A 133 -20.05 -13.28 -14.34
CA LYS A 133 -20.33 -11.84 -14.46
C LYS A 133 -21.00 -11.26 -13.20
N GLU A 134 -21.71 -12.09 -12.43
CA GLU A 134 -22.42 -11.69 -11.21
C GLU A 134 -21.68 -12.21 -9.96
N ASP A 135 -21.27 -13.48 -10.00
CA ASP A 135 -20.69 -14.18 -8.85
C ASP A 135 -19.30 -13.65 -8.47
N LEU A 136 -18.39 -13.48 -9.43
CA LEU A 136 -17.02 -13.05 -9.13
C LEU A 136 -16.98 -11.61 -8.57
N PRO A 137 -17.69 -10.62 -9.14
CA PRO A 137 -17.77 -9.29 -8.55
C PRO A 137 -18.43 -9.26 -7.19
N ALA A 138 -19.47 -10.08 -6.95
CA ALA A 138 -20.12 -10.18 -5.65
C ALA A 138 -19.16 -10.75 -4.60
N LEU A 139 -18.48 -11.85 -4.94
CA LEU A 139 -17.48 -12.49 -4.08
C LEU A 139 -16.30 -11.56 -3.78
N ALA A 140 -15.76 -10.86 -4.79
CA ALA A 140 -14.68 -9.90 -4.61
C ALA A 140 -15.04 -8.82 -3.58
N ARG A 141 -16.24 -8.23 -3.71
CA ARG A 141 -16.73 -7.22 -2.75
C ARG A 141 -16.95 -7.80 -1.36
N LEU A 142 -17.49 -9.01 -1.26
CA LEU A 142 -17.68 -9.71 0.01
C LEU A 142 -16.35 -9.93 0.74
N LEU A 143 -15.27 -10.19 0.01
CA LEU A 143 -13.92 -10.37 0.53
C LEU A 143 -13.16 -9.04 0.76
N GLY A 144 -13.81 -7.89 0.58
CA GLY A 144 -13.19 -6.57 0.78
C GLY A 144 -12.31 -6.10 -0.38
N HIS A 145 -12.34 -6.75 -1.54
CA HIS A 145 -11.57 -6.36 -2.72
C HIS A 145 -12.34 -5.37 -3.61
N GLN A 146 -11.60 -4.63 -4.43
CA GLN A 146 -12.17 -3.63 -5.33
C GLN A 146 -12.31 -4.20 -6.75
N VAL A 147 -13.54 -4.21 -7.28
CA VAL A 147 -13.79 -4.57 -8.69
C VAL A 147 -13.47 -3.37 -9.57
N LEU A 148 -12.52 -3.53 -10.50
CA LEU A 148 -12.09 -2.48 -11.42
C LEU A 148 -12.86 -2.54 -12.73
N SER A 149 -13.10 -3.73 -13.27
CA SER A 149 -13.80 -3.91 -14.54
C SER A 149 -14.48 -5.28 -14.62
N VAL A 150 -15.58 -5.34 -15.36
CA VAL A 150 -16.27 -6.56 -15.75
C VAL A 150 -16.70 -6.39 -17.21
N THR A 151 -16.16 -7.20 -18.10
CA THR A 151 -16.50 -7.14 -19.53
C THR A 151 -16.83 -8.53 -20.03
N THR A 152 -17.94 -8.68 -20.74
CA THR A 152 -18.29 -9.93 -21.42
C THR A 152 -18.25 -9.71 -22.92
N SER A 153 -17.53 -10.57 -23.64
CA SER A 153 -17.45 -10.54 -25.10
C SER A 153 -18.72 -11.15 -25.72
N PRO A 154 -19.02 -10.84 -27.00
CA PRO A 154 -20.10 -11.48 -27.75
C PRO A 154 -19.96 -13.01 -27.84
N GLU A 155 -18.74 -13.53 -27.70
CA GLU A 155 -18.39 -14.96 -27.75
C GLU A 155 -18.58 -15.67 -26.39
N GLY A 156 -19.14 -14.97 -25.39
CA GLY A 156 -19.46 -15.53 -24.08
C GLY A 156 -18.31 -15.55 -23.08
N GLN A 157 -17.14 -15.00 -23.41
CA GLN A 157 -16.01 -14.89 -22.48
C GLN A 157 -16.18 -13.67 -21.58
N THR A 158 -16.12 -13.86 -20.27
CA THR A 158 -16.14 -12.81 -19.26
C THR A 158 -14.75 -12.57 -18.70
N ILE A 159 -14.34 -11.31 -18.66
CA ILE A 159 -13.10 -10.83 -18.04
C ILE A 159 -13.49 -10.00 -16.81
N VAL A 160 -12.99 -10.40 -15.64
CA VAL A 160 -13.19 -9.72 -14.36
C VAL A 160 -11.84 -9.24 -13.85
N ILE A 161 -11.70 -7.93 -13.64
CA ILE A 161 -10.49 -7.32 -13.11
C ILE A 161 -10.75 -6.85 -11.68
N VAL A 162 -9.98 -7.37 -10.74
CA VAL A 162 -10.11 -7.09 -9.30
C VAL A 162 -8.78 -6.65 -8.72
N LYS A 163 -8.80 -5.57 -7.95
CA LYS A 163 -7.69 -5.14 -7.11
C LYS A 163 -7.87 -5.71 -5.70
N ARG A 164 -6.86 -6.41 -5.19
CA ARG A 164 -6.86 -6.96 -3.83
C ARG A 164 -6.97 -5.81 -2.83
N GLY A 165 -8.02 -5.87 -2.00
CA GLY A 165 -8.19 -5.01 -0.82
C GLY A 165 -7.41 -5.53 0.39
N GLY A 166 -7.19 -4.64 1.36
CA GLY A 166 -6.58 -4.94 2.66
C GLY A 166 -7.60 -5.38 3.71
#